data_AF-A0A7I7Z1J4-F1
#
_entry.id   AF-A0A7I7Z1J4-F1
#
_cell.length_a   1.000
_cell.length_b   1.000
_cell.length_c   1.000
_cell.angle_alpha   90.00
_cell.angle_beta   90.00
_cell.angle_gamma   90.00
#
_symmetry.space_group_name_H-M   'P 1'
#
loop_
_entity.id
_entity.type
_entity.pdbx_description
1 polymer ?
#
loop_
_entity_poly.entity_id
_entity_poly.type
_entity_poly.pdbx_seq_one_letter_code
_entity_poly.pdbx_strand_id
1 'polypeptide(L)'
;MSISTSTMWIVAAAVAAVLLVVALVVVTARARKRRRAQQAEEIREQARLATAKVERREALAAETAAKARAAQAEAEAKAAEASRLQERAAAHQSEAATSREQLQEQWERADSLDPQAGENPRPQAEGDTDPGTAYSEQEPSAGAPRRDAGLSTPSS
;
A
#
# COMPACT_ATOMS: atom_id res chain seq x y z
N MET A 1 -26.59 17.93 -92.83
CA MET A 1 -27.13 17.11 -91.74
C MET A 1 -27.89 18.01 -90.79
N SER A 2 -29.18 18.24 -91.06
CA SER A 2 -30.05 19.10 -90.24
C SER A 2 -30.46 18.33 -88.99
N ILE A 3 -29.95 18.76 -87.84
CA ILE A 3 -30.37 18.23 -86.54
C ILE A 3 -31.82 18.70 -86.33
N SER A 4 -32.79 17.79 -86.43
CA SER A 4 -34.20 18.10 -86.20
C SER A 4 -34.43 18.49 -84.74
N THR A 5 -35.39 19.38 -84.50
CA THR A 5 -35.80 19.87 -83.16
C THR A 5 -36.03 18.74 -82.15
N SER A 6 -36.50 17.56 -82.58
CA SER A 6 -36.61 16.36 -81.73
C SER A 6 -35.26 15.87 -81.19
N THR A 7 -34.22 15.84 -82.02
CA THR A 7 -32.86 15.46 -81.61
C THR A 7 -32.27 16.47 -80.63
N MET A 8 -32.54 17.77 -80.82
CA MET A 8 -32.11 18.82 -79.91
C MET A 8 -32.68 18.63 -78.49
N TRP A 9 -33.98 18.34 -78.37
CA TRP A 9 -34.62 18.08 -77.07
C TRP A 9 -34.12 16.80 -76.40
N ILE A 10 -33.85 15.74 -77.17
CA ILE A 10 -33.29 14.49 -76.64
C ILE A 10 -31.89 14.73 -76.07
N VAL A 11 -31.03 15.47 -76.79
CA VAL A 11 -29.69 15.81 -76.30
C VAL A 11 -29.78 16.72 -75.07
N ALA A 12 -30.67 17.70 -75.06
CA ALA A 12 -30.89 18.56 -73.90
C ALA A 12 -31.36 17.77 -72.67
N ALA A 13 -32.28 16.82 -72.84
CA ALA A 13 -32.75 15.94 -71.79
C ALA A 13 -31.63 15.01 -71.27
N ALA A 14 -30.80 14.48 -72.16
CA ALA A 14 -29.65 13.65 -71.78
C ALA A 14 -28.63 14.46 -70.96
N VAL A 15 -28.31 15.68 -71.39
CA VAL A 15 -27.39 16.57 -70.64
C VAL A 15 -27.99 16.94 -69.27
N ALA A 16 -29.28 17.26 -69.20
CA ALA A 16 -29.96 17.55 -67.94
C ALA A 16 -29.95 16.35 -66.99
N ALA A 17 -30.17 15.13 -67.50
CA ALA A 17 -30.09 13.90 -66.72
C ALA A 17 -28.67 13.67 -66.17
N VAL A 18 -27.63 13.86 -66.98
CA VAL A 18 -26.23 13.75 -66.54
C VAL A 18 -25.91 14.77 -65.45
N LEU A 19 -26.33 16.04 -65.63
CA LEU A 19 -26.12 17.08 -64.62
C LEU A 19 -26.82 16.77 -63.30
N LEU A 20 -28.04 16.21 -63.34
CA LEU A 20 -28.75 15.75 -62.15
C LEU A 20 -27.99 14.64 -61.40
N VAL A 21 -27.47 13.65 -62.13
CA VAL A 21 -26.68 12.56 -61.54
C VAL A 21 -25.40 13.11 -60.89
N VAL A 22 -24.68 14.00 -61.57
CA VAL A 22 -23.47 14.63 -61.03
C VAL A 22 -23.78 15.43 -59.76
N ALA A 23 -24.85 16.23 -59.76
CA ALA A 23 -25.28 16.99 -58.59
C ALA A 23 -25.58 16.08 -57.39
N LEU A 24 -26.27 14.95 -57.61
CA LEU A 24 -26.59 13.98 -56.57
C LEU A 24 -25.33 13.35 -55.95
N VAL A 25 -24.35 12.99 -56.78
CA VAL A 25 -23.07 12.41 -56.33
C VAL A 25 -22.29 13.41 -55.47
N VAL A 26 -22.24 14.69 -55.87
CA VAL A 26 -21.52 15.72 -55.12
C VAL A 26 -22.15 15.98 -53.75
N VAL A 27 -23.49 16.05 -53.67
CA VAL A 27 -24.21 16.29 -52.39
C VAL A 27 -23.97 15.13 -51.42
N THR A 28 -24.08 13.89 -51.88
CA THR A 28 -23.88 12.70 -51.03
C THR A 28 -22.42 12.57 -50.57
N ALA A 29 -21.44 12.86 -51.43
CA ALA A 29 -20.03 12.88 -51.07
C ALA A 29 -19.72 13.95 -50.01
N ARG A 30 -20.30 15.15 -50.15
CA ARG A 30 -20.09 16.27 -49.21
C ARG A 30 -20.72 15.98 -47.84
N ALA A 31 -21.89 15.35 -47.81
CA ALA A 31 -22.55 14.92 -46.58
C ALA A 31 -21.73 13.85 -45.82
N ARG A 32 -21.18 12.86 -46.54
CA ARG A 32 -20.27 11.85 -45.94
C ARG A 32 -19.01 12.49 -45.37
N LYS A 33 -18.40 13.45 -46.08
CA LYS A 33 -17.17 14.12 -45.60
C LYS A 33 -17.41 14.93 -44.32
N ARG A 34 -18.55 15.62 -44.21
CA ARG A 34 -18.94 16.37 -42.99
C ARG A 34 -19.18 15.44 -41.80
N ARG A 35 -19.89 14.33 -41.98
CA ARG A 35 -20.12 13.34 -40.91
C ARG A 35 -18.81 12.71 -40.42
N ARG A 36 -17.88 12.39 -41.34
CA ARG A 36 -16.55 11.87 -40.99
C ARG A 36 -15.72 12.89 -40.20
N ALA A 37 -15.82 14.17 -40.52
CA ALA A 37 -15.11 15.23 -39.80
C ALA A 37 -15.62 15.37 -38.35
N GLN A 38 -16.95 15.36 -38.16
CA GLN A 38 -17.56 15.40 -36.83
C GLN A 38 -17.18 14.19 -35.97
N GLN A 39 -17.23 12.98 -36.55
CA GLN A 39 -16.78 11.77 -35.86
C GLN A 39 -15.31 11.84 -35.45
N ALA A 40 -14.45 12.44 -36.29
CA ALA A 40 -13.04 12.63 -35.95
C ALA A 40 -12.85 13.60 -34.79
N GLU A 41 -13.66 14.66 -34.70
CA GLU A 41 -13.64 15.61 -33.58
C GLU A 41 -14.14 14.94 -32.28
N GLU A 42 -15.25 14.20 -32.34
CA GLU A 42 -15.77 13.44 -31.20
C GLU A 42 -14.75 12.43 -30.67
N ILE A 43 -14.10 11.66 -31.56
CA ILE A 43 -13.04 10.71 -31.18
C ILE A 43 -11.86 11.45 -30.54
N ARG A 44 -11.47 12.62 -31.05
CA ARG A 44 -10.38 13.42 -30.46
C ARG A 44 -10.74 13.93 -29.08
N GLU A 45 -11.97 14.39 -28.87
CA GLU A 45 -12.42 14.83 -27.54
C GLU A 45 -12.50 13.67 -26.56
N GLN A 46 -13.07 12.54 -26.97
CA GLN A 46 -13.11 11.33 -26.14
C GLN A 46 -11.71 10.84 -25.79
N ALA A 47 -10.78 10.85 -26.75
CA ALA A 47 -9.38 10.51 -26.51
C ALA A 47 -8.75 11.45 -25.48
N ARG A 48 -8.94 12.77 -25.58
CA ARG A 48 -8.43 13.75 -24.60
C ARG A 48 -8.97 13.49 -23.20
N LEU A 49 -10.27 13.22 -23.06
CA LEU A 49 -10.89 12.91 -21.77
C LEU A 49 -10.38 11.59 -21.19
N ALA A 50 -10.18 10.58 -22.03
CA ALA A 50 -9.61 9.29 -21.62
C ALA A 50 -8.16 9.47 -21.16
N THR A 51 -7.33 10.20 -21.92
CA THR A 51 -5.94 10.51 -21.55
C THR A 51 -5.87 11.22 -20.21
N ALA A 52 -6.66 12.28 -20.00
CA ALA A 52 -6.68 13.01 -18.73
C ALA A 52 -7.06 12.10 -17.52
N LYS A 53 -7.98 11.14 -17.73
CA LYS A 53 -8.33 10.15 -16.69
C LYS A 53 -7.19 9.18 -16.40
N VAL A 54 -6.48 8.73 -17.44
CA VAL A 54 -5.31 7.84 -17.31
C VAL A 54 -4.18 8.57 -16.59
N GLU A 55 -3.82 9.77 -17.03
CA GLU A 55 -2.79 10.62 -16.39
C GLU A 55 -3.07 10.85 -14.91
N ARG A 56 -4.34 11.13 -14.54
CA ARG A 56 -4.72 11.27 -13.13
C ARG A 56 -4.50 9.99 -12.32
N ARG A 57 -4.82 8.82 -12.90
CA ARG A 57 -4.61 7.52 -12.25
C ARG A 57 -3.13 7.20 -12.13
N GLU A 58 -2.35 7.49 -13.15
CA GLU A 58 -0.89 7.33 -13.14
C GLU A 58 -0.24 8.23 -12.09
N ALA A 59 -0.67 9.49 -11.97
CA ALA A 59 -0.21 10.40 -10.94
C ALA A 59 -0.49 9.87 -9.53
N LEU A 60 -1.70 9.38 -9.27
CA LEU A 60 -2.06 8.77 -7.97
C LEU A 60 -1.26 7.49 -7.68
N ALA A 61 -1.02 6.67 -8.70
CA ALA A 61 -0.20 5.47 -8.57
C ALA A 61 1.25 5.82 -8.27
N ALA A 62 1.81 6.82 -8.95
CA ALA A 62 3.16 7.32 -8.72
C ALA A 62 3.31 7.92 -7.31
N GLU A 63 2.34 8.72 -6.86
CA GLU A 63 2.28 9.26 -5.50
C GLU A 63 2.26 8.13 -4.46
N THR A 64 1.39 7.14 -4.65
CA THR A 64 1.26 5.99 -3.75
C THR A 64 2.56 5.17 -3.70
N ALA A 65 3.18 4.93 -4.85
CA ALA A 65 4.45 4.22 -4.93
C ALA A 65 5.58 4.99 -4.25
N ALA A 66 5.64 6.32 -4.42
CA ALA A 66 6.61 7.17 -3.73
C ALA A 66 6.39 7.13 -2.20
N LYS A 67 5.14 7.23 -1.75
CA LYS A 67 4.78 7.15 -0.32
C LYS A 67 5.14 5.78 0.28
N ALA A 68 4.90 4.69 -0.46
CA ALA A 68 5.29 3.35 -0.02
C ALA A 68 6.81 3.21 0.15
N ARG A 69 7.60 3.73 -0.81
CA ARG A 69 9.06 3.73 -0.70
C ARG A 69 9.56 4.57 0.48
N ALA A 70 8.96 5.73 0.73
CA ALA A 70 9.29 6.55 1.88
C ALA A 70 9.01 5.84 3.21
N ALA A 71 7.81 5.24 3.35
CA ALA A 71 7.45 4.47 4.54
C ALA A 71 8.37 3.26 4.76
N GLN A 72 8.78 2.58 3.69
CA GLN A 72 9.75 1.49 3.76
C GLN A 72 11.12 1.98 4.25
N ALA A 73 11.63 3.08 3.69
CA ALA A 73 12.91 3.64 4.12
C ALA A 73 12.89 4.07 5.59
N GLU A 74 11.78 4.64 6.07
CA GLU A 74 11.61 4.96 7.50
C GLU A 74 11.58 3.71 8.39
N ALA A 75 10.93 2.63 7.94
CA ALA A 75 10.90 1.37 8.66
C ALA A 75 12.30 0.73 8.74
N GLU A 76 13.04 0.72 7.63
CA GLU A 76 14.42 0.23 7.57
C GLU A 76 15.34 1.05 8.49
N ALA A 77 15.20 2.38 8.50
CA ALA A 77 15.96 3.25 9.41
C ALA A 77 15.68 2.93 10.89
N LYS A 78 14.41 2.75 11.26
CA LYS A 78 14.02 2.35 12.63
C LYS A 78 14.53 0.97 12.99
N ALA A 79 14.50 0.01 12.07
CA ALA A 79 15.04 -1.33 12.29
C ALA A 79 16.56 -1.29 12.53
N ALA A 80 17.28 -0.48 11.75
CA ALA A 80 18.72 -0.28 11.92
C ALA A 80 19.05 0.38 13.27
N GLU A 81 18.25 1.37 13.70
CA GLU A 81 18.39 1.98 15.03
C GLU A 81 18.13 0.97 16.15
N ALA A 82 17.08 0.15 16.03
CA ALA A 82 16.78 -0.91 16.98
C ALA A 82 17.93 -1.93 17.08
N SER A 83 18.51 -2.35 15.94
CA SER A 83 19.71 -3.22 15.92
C SER A 83 20.85 -2.61 16.72
N ARG A 84 21.14 -1.31 16.50
CA ARG A 84 22.20 -0.60 17.24
C ARG A 84 21.94 -0.55 18.74
N LEU A 85 20.69 -0.34 19.16
CA LEU A 85 20.33 -0.36 20.58
C LEU A 85 20.50 -1.76 21.17
N GLN A 86 20.11 -2.81 20.44
CA GLN A 86 20.30 -4.20 20.87
C GLN A 86 21.77 -4.57 20.99
N GLU A 87 22.61 -4.18 20.02
CA GLU A 87 24.05 -4.38 20.08
C GLU A 87 24.69 -3.71 21.31
N ARG A 88 24.29 -2.46 21.62
CA ARG A 88 24.75 -1.77 22.84
C ARG A 88 24.28 -2.47 24.10
N ALA A 89 23.03 -2.91 24.15
CA ALA A 89 22.50 -3.65 25.29
C ALA A 89 23.25 -4.97 25.50
N ALA A 90 23.54 -5.71 24.42
CA ALA A 90 24.33 -6.93 24.47
C ALA A 90 25.77 -6.67 24.94
N ALA A 91 26.40 -5.59 24.48
CA ALA A 91 27.73 -5.18 24.94
C ALA A 91 27.75 -4.89 26.45
N HIS A 92 26.78 -4.12 26.96
CA HIS A 92 26.67 -3.85 28.40
C HIS A 92 26.41 -5.12 29.23
N GLN A 93 25.60 -6.04 28.72
CA GLN A 93 25.37 -7.32 29.41
C GLN A 93 26.64 -8.17 29.45
N SER A 94 27.40 -8.21 28.36
CA SER A 94 28.69 -8.90 28.31
C SER A 94 29.69 -8.30 29.29
N GLU A 95 29.80 -6.97 29.33
CA GLU A 95 30.69 -6.26 30.27
C GLU A 95 30.32 -6.53 31.73
N ALA A 96 29.02 -6.54 32.05
CA ALA A 96 28.52 -6.88 33.38
C ALA A 96 28.77 -8.35 33.75
N ALA A 97 28.69 -9.27 32.79
CA ALA A 97 29.02 -10.68 33.00
C ALA A 97 30.52 -10.84 33.30
N THR A 98 31.39 -10.26 32.47
CA THR A 98 32.85 -10.28 32.68
C THR A 98 33.25 -9.64 34.01
N SER A 99 32.61 -8.53 34.40
CA SER A 99 32.87 -7.90 35.70
C SER A 99 32.53 -8.82 36.86
N ARG A 100 31.39 -9.55 36.79
CA ARG A 100 31.01 -10.52 37.82
C ARG A 100 31.99 -11.69 37.93
N GLU A 101 32.46 -12.21 36.81
CA GLU A 101 33.51 -13.24 36.79
C GLU A 101 34.81 -12.74 37.44
N GLN A 102 35.28 -11.54 37.07
CA GLN A 102 36.48 -10.94 37.68
C GLN A 102 36.33 -10.68 39.18
N LEU A 103 35.13 -10.30 39.64
CA LEU A 103 34.85 -10.20 41.07
C LEU A 103 34.95 -11.59 41.71
N GLN A 104 34.23 -12.59 41.19
CA GLN A 104 34.24 -13.95 41.74
C GLN A 104 35.67 -14.51 41.87
N GLU A 105 36.51 -14.34 40.86
CA GLU A 105 37.93 -14.74 40.92
C GLU A 105 38.72 -14.01 42.01
N GLN A 106 38.43 -12.73 42.26
CA GLN A 106 39.08 -11.97 43.33
C GLN A 106 38.65 -12.45 44.72
N TRP A 107 37.36 -12.76 44.90
CA TRP A 107 36.84 -13.34 46.14
C TRP A 107 37.47 -14.71 46.41
N GLU A 108 37.52 -15.59 45.41
CA GLU A 108 38.18 -16.90 45.53
C GLU A 108 39.67 -16.80 45.85
N ARG A 109 40.38 -15.83 45.23
CA ARG A 109 41.78 -15.55 45.56
C ARG A 109 41.94 -15.04 46.99
N ALA A 110 41.07 -14.14 47.44
CA ALA A 110 41.11 -13.63 48.81
C ALA A 110 40.89 -14.75 49.84
N ASP A 111 39.86 -15.58 49.64
CA ASP A 111 39.55 -16.73 50.51
C ASP A 111 40.72 -17.73 50.56
N SER A 112 41.42 -17.96 49.43
CA SER A 112 42.59 -18.85 49.39
C SER A 112 43.81 -18.35 50.17
N LEU A 113 43.89 -17.04 50.40
CA LEU A 113 44.98 -16.37 51.10
C LEU A 113 44.68 -16.13 52.58
N ASP A 114 43.43 -16.31 53.03
CA ASP A 114 43.04 -16.11 54.42
C ASP A 114 43.42 -17.34 55.28
N PRO A 115 44.41 -17.22 56.19
CA PRO A 115 44.80 -18.31 57.08
C PRO A 115 43.70 -18.70 58.10
N GLN A 116 42.64 -17.90 58.26
CA GLN A 116 41.49 -18.17 59.13
C GLN A 116 40.34 -18.90 58.42
N ALA A 117 40.40 -19.11 57.09
CA ALA A 117 39.32 -19.73 56.32
C ALA A 117 39.02 -21.20 56.70
N GLY A 118 39.97 -21.87 57.36
CA GLY A 118 39.80 -23.23 57.87
C GLY A 118 39.15 -23.35 59.26
N GLU A 119 39.00 -22.26 60.02
CA GLU A 119 38.61 -22.32 61.44
C GLU A 119 37.14 -21.98 61.74
N ASN A 120 36.32 -21.64 60.73
CA ASN A 120 34.89 -21.41 60.92
C ASN A 120 34.04 -22.58 60.40
N PRO A 121 33.49 -23.45 61.27
CA PRO A 121 32.44 -24.37 60.88
C PRO A 121 31.21 -23.54 60.51
N ARG A 122 30.76 -23.61 59.25
CA ARG A 122 29.50 -22.98 58.85
C ARG A 122 28.36 -23.55 59.72
N PRO A 123 27.55 -22.71 60.39
CA PRO A 123 26.33 -23.20 61.02
C PRO A 123 25.39 -23.63 59.91
N GLN A 124 25.06 -24.92 59.91
CA GLN A 124 24.01 -25.50 59.10
C GLN A 124 22.68 -24.91 59.59
N ALA A 125 22.23 -23.84 58.94
CA ALA A 125 20.92 -23.26 59.20
C ALA A 125 19.86 -24.17 58.56
N GLU A 126 19.45 -25.20 59.29
CA GLU A 126 18.09 -25.71 59.23
C GLU A 126 17.16 -24.54 59.57
N GLY A 127 16.45 -24.06 58.56
CA GLY A 127 15.57 -22.92 58.65
C GLY A 127 14.41 -23.13 57.70
N ASP A 128 13.50 -23.99 58.14
CA ASP A 128 12.11 -24.04 57.70
C ASP A 128 11.57 -22.60 57.62
N THR A 129 11.37 -22.09 56.42
CA THR A 129 10.61 -20.86 56.18
C THR A 129 9.82 -21.10 54.91
N ASP A 130 8.68 -21.75 55.12
CA ASP A 130 7.51 -21.64 54.26
C ASP A 130 7.21 -20.16 54.00
N PRO A 131 7.38 -19.64 52.77
CA PRO A 131 6.89 -18.31 52.43
C PRO A 131 5.40 -18.42 52.11
N GLY A 132 4.60 -18.75 53.13
CA GLY A 132 3.17 -18.56 53.10
C GLY A 132 2.86 -17.07 53.20
N THR A 133 2.90 -16.31 52.10
CA THR A 133 2.10 -15.07 51.98
C THR A 133 1.85 -14.66 50.52
N ALA A 134 0.63 -14.94 50.10
CA ALA A 134 -0.29 -14.02 49.41
C ALA A 134 0.14 -13.40 48.07
N TYR A 135 -0.12 -14.11 46.96
CA TYR A 135 -0.69 -13.52 45.74
C TYR A 135 -1.46 -14.57 44.94
N SER A 136 -2.58 -15.05 45.48
CA SER A 136 -3.51 -15.87 44.70
C SER A 136 -4.91 -15.74 45.29
N GLU A 137 -5.55 -14.59 45.04
CA GLU A 137 -7.01 -14.43 45.02
C GLU A 137 -7.37 -12.99 44.61
N GLN A 138 -7.50 -12.74 43.29
CA GLN A 138 -8.51 -11.81 42.78
C GLN A 138 -8.70 -12.03 41.26
N GLU A 139 -9.33 -13.14 40.89
CA GLU A 139 -10.21 -13.15 39.73
C GLU A 139 -11.63 -12.85 40.22
N PRO A 140 -12.26 -11.74 39.82
CA PRO A 140 -13.67 -11.69 39.57
C PRO A 140 -13.89 -11.76 38.06
N SER A 141 -14.17 -12.97 37.59
CA SER A 141 -14.96 -13.18 36.39
C SER A 141 -16.30 -12.43 36.53
N ALA A 142 -16.64 -11.61 35.53
CA ALA A 142 -17.97 -11.31 35.00
C ALA A 142 -18.21 -9.82 34.69
N GLY A 143 -18.11 -9.45 33.41
CA GLY A 143 -18.54 -8.14 32.90
C GLY A 143 -18.42 -8.06 31.38
N ALA A 144 -19.33 -8.72 30.67
CA ALA A 144 -19.39 -8.81 29.21
C ALA A 144 -19.39 -7.44 28.49
N PRO A 145 -18.81 -7.33 27.27
CA PRO A 145 -19.13 -6.23 26.38
C PRO A 145 -20.53 -6.44 25.78
N ARG A 146 -21.47 -5.53 26.08
CA ARG A 146 -22.72 -5.41 25.32
C ARG A 146 -22.35 -5.15 23.86
N ARG A 147 -22.70 -6.10 23.00
CA ARG A 147 -22.79 -5.90 21.55
C ARG A 147 -24.24 -5.60 21.25
N ASP A 148 -24.51 -4.34 21.02
CA ASP A 148 -25.80 -3.82 20.57
C ASP A 148 -25.90 -4.11 19.08
N ALA A 149 -26.11 -5.38 18.73
CA ALA A 149 -26.54 -5.77 17.39
C ALA A 149 -28.05 -5.51 17.31
N GLY A 150 -28.41 -4.28 16.94
CA GLY A 150 -29.76 -3.92 16.57
C GLY A 150 -30.21 -4.75 15.37
N LEU A 151 -30.97 -5.80 15.65
CA LEU A 151 -31.86 -6.44 14.70
C LEU A 151 -33.02 -5.46 14.42
N SER A 152 -32.95 -4.79 13.27
CA SER A 152 -34.07 -4.06 12.68
C SER A 152 -34.49 -4.75 11.38
N THR A 153 -35.65 -5.42 11.47
CA THR A 153 -36.66 -5.72 10.44
C THR A 153 -36.33 -6.59 9.20
N PRO A 154 -37.15 -7.63 8.97
CA PRO A 154 -37.70 -7.93 7.66
C PRO A 154 -39.16 -7.47 7.59
N SER A 155 -39.46 -6.59 6.63
CA SER A 155 -40.82 -6.20 6.27
C SER A 155 -41.40 -7.29 5.34
N SER A 156 -42.60 -7.77 5.65
CA SER A 156 -43.53 -8.39 4.69
C SER A 156 -44.69 -7.44 4.44
#